data_AF-A0A5U3IZX9-F1
#
_entry.id   AF-A0A5U3IZX9-F1
#
_cell.length_a   1.000
_cell.length_b   1.000
_cell.length_c   1.000
_cell.angle_alpha   90.00
_cell.angle_beta   90.00
_cell.angle_gamma   90.00
#
_symmetry.space_group_name_H-M   'P 1'
#
loop_
_entity.id
_entity.type
_entity.pdbx_description
1 polymer ?
#
loop_
_entity_poly.entity_id
_entity_poly.type
_entity_poly.pdbx_seq_one_letter_code
_entity_poly.pdbx_strand_id
1 'polypeptide(L)' 'MKYQQLENLESGWKWKYLVKKHREGELITRYVEASAAQEAVNLLLALENEPVRVNVWI' A
#
# COMPACT_ATOMS: atom_id res chain seq x y z
N MET A 1 -8.66 -26.01 4.75
CA MET A 1 -7.48 -26.08 3.86
C MET A 1 -6.46 -25.05 4.35
N LYS A 2 -5.18 -25.42 4.50
CA LYS A 2 -4.15 -24.55 5.08
C LYS A 2 -3.38 -23.88 3.93
N TYR A 3 -3.73 -22.64 3.60
CA TYR A 3 -2.97 -21.88 2.61
C TYR A 3 -1.63 -21.47 3.26
N GLN A 4 -0.52 -21.76 2.58
CA GLN A 4 0.78 -21.28 3.01
C GLN A 4 0.84 -19.79 2.68
N GLN A 5 0.92 -18.94 3.71
CA GLN A 5 1.08 -17.50 3.53
C GLN A 5 2.47 -17.22 3.01
N LEU A 6 2.55 -16.83 1.75
CA LEU A 6 3.76 -16.28 1.16
C LEU A 6 3.73 -14.78 1.42
N GLU A 7 4.29 -14.35 2.57
CA GLU A 7 4.26 -12.95 3.02
C GLU A 7 4.69 -11.97 1.92
N ASN A 8 5.67 -12.35 1.11
CA ASN A 8 6.16 -11.50 0.01
C ASN A 8 5.12 -11.36 -1.13
N LEU A 9 4.40 -12.44 -1.44
CA LEU A 9 3.34 -12.46 -2.46
C LEU A 9 2.11 -11.68 -1.98
N GLU A 10 1.69 -11.91 -0.73
CA GLU A 10 0.55 -11.20 -0.13
C GLU A 10 0.83 -9.70 -0.02
N SER A 11 2.03 -9.32 0.39
CA SER A 11 2.40 -7.91 0.50
C SER A 11 2.45 -7.22 -0.86
N GLY A 12 2.88 -7.94 -1.92
CA GLY A 12 2.80 -7.46 -3.29
C GLY A 12 1.37 -7.21 -3.77
N TRP A 13 0.40 -8.04 -3.35
CA TRP A 13 -1.02 -7.82 -3.68
C TRP A 13 -1.62 -6.64 -2.92
N LYS A 14 -1.27 -6.47 -1.63
CA LYS A 14 -1.69 -5.30 -0.84
C LYS A 14 -1.23 -3.99 -1.49
N TRP A 15 0.03 -3.94 -1.93
CA TRP A 15 0.57 -2.77 -2.63
C TRP A 15 -0.22 -2.47 -3.91
N LYS A 16 -0.39 -3.47 -4.79
CA LYS A 16 -1.14 -3.32 -6.04
C LYS A 16 -2.57 -2.86 -5.80
N TYR A 17 -3.21 -3.37 -4.76
CA TYR A 17 -4.56 -2.98 -4.37
C TYR A 17 -4.62 -1.50 -3.95
N LEU A 18 -3.75 -1.07 -3.03
CA LEU A 18 -3.71 0.32 -2.55
C LEU A 18 -3.41 1.31 -3.69
N VAL A 19 -2.45 0.99 -4.58
CA VAL A 19 -2.13 1.83 -5.73
C VAL A 19 -3.32 1.92 -6.70
N LYS A 20 -4.04 0.82 -6.91
CA LYS A 20 -5.26 0.83 -7.72
C LYS A 20 -6.33 1.74 -7.11
N LYS A 21 -6.57 1.63 -5.80
CA LYS A 21 -7.53 2.47 -5.08
C LYS A 21 -7.21 3.96 -5.13
N HIS A 22 -5.94 4.31 -4.95
CA HIS A 22 -5.49 5.68 -5.13
C HIS A 22 -5.74 6.20 -6.56
N ARG A 23 -5.48 5.38 -7.60
CA ARG A 23 -5.76 5.75 -9.01
C ARG A 23 -7.25 5.89 -9.32
N GLU A 24 -8.11 5.16 -8.58
CA GLU A 24 -9.57 5.30 -8.65
C GLU A 24 -10.07 6.58 -7.93
N GLY A 25 -9.18 7.34 -7.28
CA GLY A 25 -9.53 8.55 -6.54
C GLY A 25 -10.00 8.30 -5.11
N GLU A 26 -9.85 7.08 -4.60
CA GLU A 26 -10.18 6.76 -3.21
C GLU A 26 -9.08 7.23 -2.25
N LEU A 27 -9.49 7.67 -1.06
CA LEU A 27 -8.58 8.02 0.03
C LEU A 27 -8.05 6.74 0.67
N ILE A 28 -6.76 6.47 0.45
CA ILE A 28 -6.08 5.29 1.01
C ILE A 28 -5.33 5.57 2.31
N THR A 29 -5.34 6.82 2.80
CA THR A 29 -4.63 7.24 4.01
C THR A 29 -5.59 7.77 5.07
N ARG A 30 -5.17 7.72 6.34
CA ARG A 30 -5.91 8.29 7.48
C ARG A 30 -5.75 9.82 7.63
N TYR A 31 -4.95 10.46 6.78
CA TYR A 31 -4.67 11.89 6.90
C TYR A 31 -5.80 12.71 6.28
N VAL A 32 -6.27 13.72 7.02
CA VAL A 32 -7.28 14.68 6.54
C VAL A 32 -6.65 15.75 5.65
N GLU A 33 -5.39 16.11 5.94
CA GLU A 33 -4.64 17.08 5.16
C GLU A 33 -4.12 16.46 3.85
N ALA A 34 -4.38 17.14 2.73
CA ALA A 34 -4.00 16.68 1.41
C ALA A 34 -2.47 16.53 1.24
N SER A 35 -1.68 17.42 1.86
CA SER A 35 -0.21 17.35 1.86
C SER A 35 0.29 16.07 2.53
N ALA A 36 -0.17 15.79 3.75
CA ALA A 36 0.20 14.59 4.49
C ALA A 36 -0.28 13.30 3.81
N ALA A 37 -1.49 13.32 3.22
CA ALA A 37 -2.00 12.21 2.42
C ALA A 37 -1.11 11.96 1.19
N GLN A 38 -0.70 13.02 0.47
CA GLN A 38 0.17 12.90 -0.69
C GLN A 38 1.57 12.40 -0.33
N GLU A 39 2.14 12.85 0.78
CA GLU A 39 3.44 12.35 1.27
C GLU A 39 3.36 10.85 1.58
N ALA A 40 2.31 10.41 2.27
CA ALA A 40 2.10 8.99 2.56
C ALA A 40 1.91 8.15 1.29
N VAL A 41 1.19 8.67 0.29
CA VAL A 41 1.07 8.03 -1.04
C VAL A 41 2.43 7.94 -1.74
N ASN A 42 3.24 9.00 -1.70
CA ASN A 42 4.57 9.00 -2.31
C ASN A 42 5.48 7.94 -1.67
N LEU A 43 5.42 7.80 -0.34
CA LEU A 43 6.10 6.73 0.38
C LEU A 43 5.62 5.36 -0.10
N LEU A 44 4.31 5.13 -0.23
CA LEU A 44 3.77 3.87 -0.73
C LEU A 44 4.29 3.55 -2.13
N LEU A 45 4.30 4.51 -3.04
CA LEU A 45 4.78 4.31 -4.42
C LEU A 45 6.27 3.93 -4.46
N ALA A 46 7.09 4.47 -3.54
CA ALA A 46 8.50 4.10 -3.43
C ALA A 46 8.72 2.64 -2.96
N LEU A 47 7.72 2.01 -2.33
CA LEU A 47 7.80 0.62 -1.86
C LEU A 47 7.54 -0.44 -2.95
N GLU A 48 7.43 -0.05 -4.23
CA GLU A 48 7.17 -0.97 -5.36
C GLU A 48 8.13 -2.18 -5.37
N ASN A 49 9.41 -1.95 -5.08
CA ASN A 49 10.45 -2.99 -5.06
C ASN A 49 10.65 -3.64 -3.69
N GLU A 50 9.97 -3.15 -2.64
CA GLU A 50 10.08 -3.66 -1.27
C GLU A 50 8.68 -3.94 -0.67
N PRO A 51 7.90 -4.86 -1.28
CA PRO A 51 6.51 -5.06 -0.91
C PRO A 51 6.32 -5.46 0.55
N VAL A 52 7.28 -6.13 1.20
CA VAL A 52 7.20 -6.51 2.62
C VAL A 52 7.01 -5.28 3.54
N ARG A 53 7.60 -4.12 3.19
CA ARG A 53 7.47 -2.88 3.96
C ARG A 53 6.07 -2.28 3.90
N VAL A 54 5.24 -2.72 2.97
CA VAL A 54 3.84 -2.27 2.84
C VAL A 54 3.03 -2.67 4.07
N ASN A 55 3.37 -3.76 4.75
CA ASN A 55 2.72 -4.12 6.01
C ASN A 55 2.99 -3.13 7.15
N VAL A 56 4.11 -2.40 7.10
CA VAL A 56 4.44 -1.35 8.08
C VAL A 56 3.77 -0.03 7.69
N TRP A 57 3.50 0.16 6.41
CA TRP A 57 2.83 1.36 5.89
C TRP A 57 1.32 1.36 6.19
N ILE A 58 0.67 0.19 6.08
CA ILE A 58 -0.75 -0.02 6.41
C ILE A 58 -0.97 0.22 7.91
#